data_AF-A0A177QQ74-F1
#
_entry.id   AF-A0A177QQ74-F1
#
_cell.length_a   1.000
_cell.length_b   1.000
_cell.length_c   1.000
_cell.angle_alpha   90.00
_cell.angle_beta   90.00
_cell.angle_gamma   90.00
#
_symmetry.space_group_name_H-M   'P 1'
#
loop_
_entity.id
_entity.type
_entity.pdbx_description
1 polymer ?
#
loop_
_entity_poly.entity_id
_entity_poly.type
_entity_poly.pdbx_seq_one_letter_code
_entity_poly.pdbx_strand_id
1 'polypeptide(L)' 'MNHELYRNARMQSDFFCEQFHKMLRRLIVTLAIILLLILSIIYMVLFEPGRDYYCTTTTGKIIPMGVIT' A
#
# COMPACT_ATOMS: atom_id res chain seq x y z
N MET A 1 -32.05 33.16 -26.97
CA MET A 1 -31.83 31.69 -27.06
C MET A 1 -30.35 31.28 -27.01
N ASN A 2 -29.38 32.13 -27.40
CA ASN A 2 -27.96 31.76 -27.38
C ASN A 2 -27.27 31.83 -26.00
N HIS A 3 -27.77 32.64 -25.06
CA HIS A 3 -27.17 32.78 -23.72
C HIS A 3 -27.31 31.53 -22.83
N GLU A 4 -28.34 30.72 -23.06
CA GLU A 4 -28.60 29.48 -22.30
C GLU A 4 -27.51 28.41 -22.58
N LEU A 5 -27.06 28.31 -23.82
CA LEU A 5 -26.07 27.32 -24.27
C LEU A 5 -24.68 27.58 -23.65
N TYR A 6 -24.25 28.84 -23.60
CA TYR A 6 -22.98 29.21 -22.98
C TYR A 6 -22.97 28.92 -21.48
N ARG A 7 -24.11 29.10 -20.81
CA ARG A 7 -24.22 28.87 -19.36
C ARG A 7 -24.15 27.38 -19.03
N ASN A 8 -24.81 26.54 -19.82
CA ASN A 8 -24.78 25.09 -19.67
C ASN A 8 -23.41 24.49 -20.00
N ALA A 9 -22.73 25.00 -21.04
CA ALA A 9 -21.37 24.56 -21.39
C ALA A 9 -20.34 24.89 -20.29
N ARG A 10 -20.46 26.06 -19.65
CA ARG A 10 -19.60 26.45 -18.52
C ARG A 10 -19.83 25.57 -17.29
N MET A 11 -21.10 25.30 -16.96
CA MET A 11 -21.45 24.43 -15.85
C MET A 11 -20.92 23.00 -16.03
N GLN A 12 -20.99 22.43 -17.24
CA GLN A 12 -20.42 21.11 -17.51
C GLN A 12 -18.90 21.07 -17.37
N SER A 13 -18.19 22.10 -17.84
CA SER A 13 -16.73 22.17 -17.74
C SER A 13 -16.26 22.25 -16.28
N ASP A 14 -16.91 23.07 -15.46
CA ASP A 14 -16.58 23.20 -14.03
C ASP A 14 -16.89 21.91 -13.26
N PHE A 15 -18.02 21.26 -13.58
CA PHE A 15 -18.40 19.99 -12.96
C PHE A 15 -17.41 18.86 -13.28
N PHE A 16 -16.94 18.81 -14.53
CA PHE A 16 -15.90 17.86 -14.94
C PHE A 16 -14.60 18.09 -14.17
N CYS A 17 -14.18 19.36 -14.03
CA CYS A 17 -12.93 19.70 -13.36
C CYS A 17 -12.94 19.29 -11.88
N GLU A 18 -14.03 19.56 -11.14
CA GLU A 18 -14.16 19.15 -9.74
C GLU A 18 -14.17 17.63 -9.56
N GLN A 19 -14.89 16.92 -10.44
CA GLN A 19 -14.99 15.47 -10.37
C GLN A 19 -13.65 14.79 -10.67
N PHE A 20 -12.87 15.36 -11.61
CA PHE A 20 -11.52 14.92 -11.91
C PHE A 20 -10.58 15.03 -10.71
N HIS A 21 -10.59 16.15 -9.98
CA HIS A 21 -9.75 16.31 -8.78
C HIS A 21 -10.10 15.30 -7.69
N LYS A 22 -11.39 15.00 -7.51
CA LYS A 22 -11.86 14.01 -6.53
C LYS A 22 -11.45 12.59 -6.93
N MET A 23 -11.53 12.25 -8.22
CA MET A 23 -11.01 10.98 -8.73
C MET A 23 -9.50 10.89 -8.62
N LEU A 24 -8.77 11.94 -8.97
CA LEU A 24 -7.31 11.99 -8.90
C LEU A 24 -6.81 11.79 -7.47
N ARG A 25 -7.47 12.43 -6.49
CA ARG A 25 -7.16 12.22 -5.06
C ARG A 25 -7.38 10.76 -4.65
N ARG A 26 -8.49 10.14 -5.07
CA ARG A 26 -8.74 8.71 -4.79
C ARG A 26 -7.69 7.82 -5.43
N LEU A 27 -7.31 8.10 -6.68
CA LEU A 27 -6.28 7.37 -7.40
C LEU A 27 -4.93 7.45 -6.65
N ILE A 28 -4.52 8.65 -6.23
CA ILE A 28 -3.29 8.87 -5.47
C ILE A 28 -3.31 8.11 -4.14
N VAL A 29 -4.44 8.15 -3.41
CA VAL A 29 -4.59 7.42 -2.15
C VAL A 29 -4.47 5.91 -2.37
N THR A 30 -5.14 5.36 -3.38
CA THR A 30 -5.02 3.94 -3.72
C THR A 30 -3.59 3.56 -4.10
N LEU A 31 -2.92 4.38 -4.90
CA LEU A 31 -1.52 4.15 -5.29
C LEU A 31 -0.60 4.16 -4.05
N ALA A 32 -0.80 5.10 -3.13
CA ALA A 32 -0.05 5.18 -1.89
C ALA A 32 -0.26 3.94 -1.00
N ILE A 33 -1.49 3.43 -0.91
CA ILE A 33 -1.80 2.20 -0.15
C ILE A 33 -1.07 1.01 -0.75
N ILE A 34 -1.11 0.83 -2.08
CA ILE A 34 -0.42 -0.26 -2.78
C ILE A 34 1.09 -0.19 -2.50
N LEU A 35 1.68 1.00 -2.59
CA LEU A 35 3.10 1.20 -2.34
C LEU A 35 3.49 0.88 -0.89
N LEU A 36 2.70 1.34 0.08
CA LEU A 36 2.90 1.00 1.49
C LEU A 36 2.81 -0.51 1.74
N LEU A 37 1.87 -1.19 1.09
CA LEU A 37 1.70 -2.63 1.24
C LEU A 37 2.91 -3.41 0.72
N ILE A 38 3.45 -2.99 -0.44
CA ILE A 38 4.68 -3.56 -1.00
C ILE A 38 5.85 -3.34 -0.05
N LEU A 39 6.05 -2.11 0.44
CA LEU A 39 7.13 -1.81 1.39
C LEU A 39 7.01 -2.62 2.69
N SER A 40 5.79 -2.81 3.19
CA SER A 40 5.53 -3.62 4.38
C SER A 40 5.91 -5.09 4.17
N ILE A 41 5.58 -5.67 3.02
CA ILE A 41 5.96 -7.05 2.69
C ILE A 41 7.47 -7.16 2.57
N ILE A 42 8.11 -6.23 1.85
CA ILE A 42 9.57 -6.18 1.73
C ILE A 42 10.23 -6.10 3.11
N TYR A 43 9.75 -5.21 3.98
CA TYR A 43 10.24 -5.11 5.36
C TYR A 43 10.07 -6.43 6.11
N MET A 44 8.90 -7.06 6.04
CA MET A 44 8.65 -8.33 6.72
C MET A 44 9.58 -9.45 6.22
N VAL A 45 9.91 -9.47 4.93
CA VAL A 45 10.84 -10.44 4.34
C VAL A 45 12.30 -10.15 4.71
N LEU A 46 12.72 -8.88 4.69
CA LEU A 46 14.11 -8.51 5.04
C LEU A 46 14.38 -8.67 6.54
N PHE A 47 13.40 -8.36 7.37
CA PHE A 47 13.48 -8.44 8.82
C PHE A 47 12.77 -9.69 9.34
N GLU A 48 12.78 -10.78 8.57
CA GLU A 48 12.31 -12.06 9.07
C GLU A 48 13.15 -12.38 10.32
N PRO A 49 12.58 -12.35 11.54
CA PRO A 49 13.33 -12.60 12.75
C PRO A 49 13.91 -13.98 12.60
N GLY A 50 15.25 -14.07 12.62
CA GLY A 50 16.00 -15.27 12.28
C GLY A 50 15.27 -16.46 12.86
N ARG A 51 14.72 -17.31 11.98
CA ARG A 51 13.91 -18.46 12.38
C ARG A 51 14.70 -19.15 13.48
N ASP A 52 14.19 -19.13 14.71
CA ASP A 52 14.80 -19.85 15.81
C ASP A 52 14.68 -21.33 15.43
N TYR A 53 15.67 -21.82 14.70
CA TYR A 53 15.80 -23.22 14.36
C TYR A 53 16.08 -23.90 15.69
N TYR A 54 15.01 -24.38 16.31
CA TYR A 54 15.07 -25.22 17.49
C TYR A 54 15.52 -26.60 17.03
N CYS A 55 16.82 -26.89 17.18
CA CYS A 55 17.29 -28.25 16.97
C CYS A 55 16.93 -29.09 18.20
N THR A 56 16.23 -30.20 17.97
CA THR A 56 15.98 -31.20 19.01
C THR A 56 17.20 -32.12 19.05
N THR A 57 17.93 -32.11 20.17
CA THR A 57 18.96 -33.13 20.38
C THR A 57 18.28 -34.47 20.72
N THR A 58 18.96 -35.59 20.51
CA THR A 58 18.48 -36.93 20.92
C THR A 58 18.20 -37.06 22.43
N THR A 59 18.54 -36.03 23.21
CA THR A 59 18.29 -35.86 24.64
C THR A 59 17.09 -34.95 24.97
N GLY A 60 16.33 -34.49 23.98
CA GLY A 60 15.09 -33.73 24.18
C GLY A 60 15.29 -32.29 24.66
N LYS A 61 16.52 -31.75 24.59
CA LYS A 61 16.77 -30.34 24.91
C LYS A 61 16.58 -29.49 23.67
N ILE A 62 15.77 -28.44 23.81
CA ILE A 62 15.55 -27.41 22.80
C ILE A 62 16.66 -26.38 22.99
N ILE A 63 17.56 -26.26 22.02
CA ILE A 63 18.68 -25.30 22.06
C ILE A 63 18.54 -24.36 20.86
N PRO A 64 18.68 -23.02 21.04
CA PRO A 64 18.69 -22.10 19.92
C PRO A 64 19.95 -22.32 19.06
N MET A 65 19.77 -22.61 17.77
CA MET A 65 20.86 -22.87 16.81
C MET A 65 21.83 -21.69 16.66
N GLY A 66 21.42 -20.46 17.01
CA GLY A 66 22.23 -19.24 16.90
C GLY A 66 23.36 -19.08 17.92
N VAL A 67 23.53 -20.02 18.86
CA VAL A 67 24.61 -19.97 19.87
C VAL A 67 25.87 -20.74 19.42
N ILE A 68 25.83 -21.37 18.24
CA ILE A 68 26.93 -22.18 17.70
C ILE A 68 27.52 -21.52 16.43
N THR A 69 27.98 -20.28 16.56
CA THR A 69 28.94 -19.65 15.64
C THR A 69 29.94 -18.83 16.42
#